data_AF-A0AAV0S685-F1
#
_entry.id   AF-A0AAV0S685-F1
#
_cell.length_a   1.000
_cell.length_b   1.000
_cell.length_c   1.000
_cell.angle_alpha   90.00
_cell.angle_beta   90.00
_cell.angle_gamma   90.00
#
_symmetry.space_group_name_H-M   'P 1'
#
loop_
_entity.id
_entity.type
_entity.pdbx_description
1 polymer ?
#
loop_
_entity_poly.entity_id
_entity_poly.type
_entity_poly.pdbx_seq_one_letter_code
_entity_poly.pdbx_strand_id
1 'polypeptide(L)'
;MFYLSLFTNSELLLHANVDTFIVFRSVVPIFVAVGESFFLRQPWPALKTWLSLATIFGGSVLYVLTDYQFTLTAYSWALAYLISMTVDFVYIKHVVMTIGLNTWGLVLYNNLEALMLFPLELLIMGELKKIKHEITEESDWYSFEVVLPVGLSCLFGLAISFFGFSCRRAISATGYTVLGVVNKLLTVVINLVIWDKHATFVGTIGLLICMVGGILYQQSTSNKPKAAAEVTVKETEGEGGEAEEVQKLLEMQSKDVSEPQQGE
;
A
#
# COMPACT_ATOMS: atom_id res chain seq x y z
N MET A 1 7.28 1.92 12.77
CA MET A 1 6.19 0.91 12.60
C MET A 1 6.24 0.29 11.22
N PHE A 2 6.33 1.11 10.17
CA PHE A 2 6.54 0.69 8.78
C PHE A 2 7.54 -0.47 8.59
N TYR A 3 8.76 -0.36 9.15
CA TYR A 3 9.77 -1.42 9.06
C TYR A 3 9.37 -2.72 9.78
N LEU A 4 8.71 -2.64 10.93
CA LEU A 4 8.22 -3.83 11.66
C LEU A 4 7.19 -4.59 10.82
N SER A 5 6.30 -3.87 10.14
CA SER A 5 5.30 -4.45 9.22
C SER A 5 5.94 -5.08 7.99
N LEU A 6 6.99 -4.46 7.43
CA LEU A 6 7.75 -5.05 6.33
C LEU A 6 8.49 -6.31 6.77
N PHE A 7 9.23 -6.24 7.88
CA PHE A 7 10.00 -7.37 8.41
C PHE A 7 9.10 -8.58 8.73
N THR A 8 8.01 -8.35 9.48
CA THR A 8 7.05 -9.42 9.83
C THR A 8 6.36 -10.01 8.59
N ASN A 9 6.12 -9.21 7.56
CA ASN A 9 5.59 -9.68 6.28
C ASN A 9 6.60 -10.59 5.55
N SER A 10 7.87 -10.17 5.46
CA SER A 10 8.94 -10.98 4.84
C SER A 10 9.16 -12.30 5.56
N GLU A 11 9.26 -12.28 6.90
CA GLU A 11 9.40 -13.50 7.71
C GLU A 11 8.20 -14.44 7.58
N LEU A 12 6.98 -13.89 7.52
CA LEU A 12 5.77 -14.69 7.30
C LEU A 12 5.79 -15.39 5.93
N LEU A 13 6.24 -14.69 4.87
CA LEU A 13 6.34 -15.28 3.54
C LEU A 13 7.44 -16.34 3.43
N LEU A 14 8.48 -16.30 4.28
CA LEU A 14 9.50 -17.34 4.35
C LEU A 14 8.97 -18.65 4.96
N HIS A 15 7.98 -18.56 5.85
CA HIS A 15 7.49 -19.69 6.64
C HIS A 15 6.07 -20.14 6.28
N ALA A 16 5.31 -19.36 5.51
CA ALA A 16 3.93 -19.65 5.13
C ALA A 16 3.74 -19.63 3.60
N ASN A 17 2.86 -20.50 3.10
CA ASN A 17 2.43 -20.45 1.72
C ASN A 17 1.67 -19.14 1.43
N VAL A 18 1.71 -18.70 0.16
CA VAL A 18 1.04 -17.49 -0.32
C VAL A 18 -0.47 -17.53 -0.02
N ASP A 19 -1.08 -18.72 -0.03
CA ASP A 19 -2.49 -18.94 0.23
C ASP A 19 -2.87 -18.69 1.70
N THR A 20 -2.07 -19.22 2.63
CA THR A 20 -2.17 -18.93 4.07
C THR A 20 -2.01 -17.45 4.36
N PHE A 21 -1.08 -16.79 3.68
CA PHE A 21 -0.86 -15.35 3.81
C PHE A 21 -2.08 -14.51 3.35
N ILE A 22 -2.80 -14.97 2.32
CA ILE A 22 -4.04 -14.31 1.85
C ILE A 22 -5.13 -14.35 2.93
N VAL A 23 -5.24 -15.43 3.69
CA VAL A 23 -6.22 -15.52 4.81
C VAL A 23 -5.87 -14.56 5.93
N PHE A 24 -4.61 -14.52 6.34
CA PHE A 24 -4.23 -13.55 7.39
C PHE A 24 -4.45 -12.11 6.94
N ARG A 25 -4.21 -11.79 5.67
CA ARG A 25 -4.56 -10.49 5.08
C ARG A 25 -6.06 -10.20 5.11
N SER A 26 -6.92 -11.17 4.86
CA SER A 26 -8.38 -10.98 4.84
C SER A 26 -8.96 -10.64 6.23
N VAL A 27 -8.24 -11.02 7.30
CA VAL A 27 -8.57 -10.73 8.69
C VAL A 27 -8.16 -9.31 9.10
N VAL A 28 -7.10 -8.75 8.52
CA VAL A 28 -6.57 -7.41 8.87
C VAL A 28 -7.66 -6.32 8.88
N PRO A 29 -8.56 -6.21 7.89
CA PRO A 29 -9.64 -5.21 7.90
C PRO A 29 -10.54 -5.25 9.13
N ILE A 30 -10.80 -6.44 9.70
CA ILE A 30 -11.62 -6.58 10.90
C ILE A 30 -10.93 -5.92 12.09
N PHE A 31 -9.65 -6.23 12.29
CA PHE A 31 -8.86 -5.66 13.38
C PHE A 31 -8.64 -4.16 13.19
N VAL A 32 -8.43 -3.72 11.94
CA VAL A 32 -8.30 -2.29 11.61
C VAL A 32 -9.61 -1.54 11.85
N ALA A 33 -10.78 -2.13 11.59
CA ALA A 33 -12.07 -1.51 11.90
C ALA A 33 -12.25 -1.27 13.42
N VAL A 34 -11.83 -2.24 14.24
CA VAL A 34 -11.83 -2.10 15.70
C VAL A 34 -10.83 -1.04 16.14
N GLY A 35 -9.59 -1.11 15.62
CA GLY A 35 -8.52 -0.17 15.93
C GLY A 35 -8.85 1.27 15.53
N GLU A 36 -9.46 1.47 14.37
CA GLU A 36 -9.93 2.77 13.89
C GLU A 36 -11.05 3.34 14.79
N SER A 37 -11.99 2.50 15.23
CA SER A 37 -13.07 2.91 16.14
C SER A 37 -12.52 3.29 17.53
N PHE A 38 -11.54 2.54 18.04
CA PHE A 38 -10.97 2.76 19.37
C PHE A 38 -9.94 3.90 19.41
N PHE A 39 -8.97 3.89 18.49
CA PHE A 39 -7.83 4.81 18.48
C PHE A 39 -8.13 6.14 17.80
N LEU A 40 -8.82 6.13 16.65
CA LEU A 40 -9.22 7.37 15.95
C LEU A 40 -10.58 7.92 16.43
N ARG A 41 -11.23 7.27 17.42
CA ARG A 41 -12.55 7.64 17.96
C ARG A 41 -13.62 7.83 16.88
N GLN A 42 -13.53 7.07 15.79
CA GLN A 42 -14.52 7.06 14.72
C GLN A 42 -15.77 6.27 15.15
N PRO A 43 -16.96 6.59 14.60
CA PRO A 43 -18.17 5.83 14.92
C PRO A 43 -18.05 4.38 14.46
N TRP A 44 -18.56 3.47 15.28
CA TRP A 44 -18.53 2.03 14.99
C TRP A 44 -19.15 1.72 13.61
N PRO A 45 -18.58 0.76 12.86
CA PRO A 45 -19.12 0.34 11.58
C PRO A 45 -20.56 -0.16 11.71
N ALA A 46 -21.37 0.08 10.68
CA ALA A 46 -22.72 -0.46 10.61
C ALA A 46 -22.68 -1.99 10.55
N LEU A 47 -23.77 -2.65 10.97
CA LEU A 47 -23.87 -4.11 10.92
C LEU A 47 -23.65 -4.68 9.50
N LYS A 48 -24.05 -3.92 8.47
CA LYS A 48 -23.81 -4.27 7.05
C LYS A 48 -22.31 -4.33 6.70
N THR A 49 -21.52 -3.43 7.28
CA THR A 49 -20.06 -3.40 7.12
C THR A 49 -19.41 -4.57 7.87
N TRP A 50 -19.91 -4.92 9.06
CA TRP A 50 -19.45 -6.12 9.77
C TRP A 50 -19.75 -7.41 8.99
N LEU A 51 -20.93 -7.50 8.38
CA LEU A 51 -21.32 -8.65 7.57
C LEU A 51 -20.45 -8.79 6.31
N SER A 52 -20.08 -7.68 5.66
CA SER A 52 -19.19 -7.73 4.49
C SER A 52 -17.77 -8.15 4.87
N LEU A 53 -17.23 -7.63 5.99
CA LEU A 53 -15.94 -8.07 6.53
C LEU A 53 -15.95 -9.56 6.89
N ALA A 54 -17.03 -10.04 7.52
CA ALA A 54 -17.20 -11.46 7.83
C ALA A 54 -17.30 -12.32 6.56
N THR A 55 -17.92 -11.81 5.49
CA THR A 55 -18.01 -12.49 4.18
C THR A 55 -16.63 -12.62 3.54
N ILE A 56 -15.80 -11.57 3.59
CA ILE A 56 -14.42 -11.60 3.11
C ILE A 56 -13.60 -12.65 3.88
N PHE A 57 -13.73 -12.67 5.22
CA PHE A 57 -13.06 -13.66 6.04
C PHE A 57 -13.53 -15.09 5.71
N GLY A 58 -14.85 -15.32 5.64
CA GLY A 58 -15.43 -16.63 5.32
C GLY A 58 -14.99 -17.17 3.97
N GLY A 59 -14.96 -16.34 2.92
CA GLY A 59 -14.45 -16.74 1.61
C GLY A 59 -12.98 -17.13 1.63
N SER A 60 -12.17 -16.43 2.42
CA SER A 60 -10.73 -16.73 2.55
C SER A 60 -10.48 -18.02 3.32
N VAL A 61 -11.27 -18.31 4.35
CA VAL A 61 -11.20 -19.59 5.07
C VAL A 61 -11.58 -20.73 4.12
N LEU A 62 -12.65 -20.56 3.32
CA LEU A 62 -13.03 -21.56 2.32
C LEU A 62 -11.92 -21.83 1.30
N TYR A 63 -11.17 -20.80 0.91
CA TYR A 63 -10.01 -20.91 0.02
C TYR A 63 -8.86 -21.75 0.63
N VAL A 64 -8.57 -21.60 1.93
CA VAL A 64 -7.49 -22.35 2.60
C VAL A 64 -7.91 -23.70 3.14
N LEU A 65 -9.20 -23.99 3.33
CA LEU A 65 -9.65 -25.34 3.68
C LEU A 65 -9.21 -26.41 2.66
N THR A 66 -8.83 -25.99 1.44
CA THR A 66 -8.24 -26.86 0.41
C THR A 66 -6.72 -26.95 0.40
N ASP A 67 -5.99 -26.18 1.23
CA ASP A 67 -4.53 -26.18 1.30
C ASP A 67 -4.06 -26.50 2.73
N TYR A 68 -3.65 -27.75 2.96
CA TYR A 68 -3.41 -28.32 4.28
C TYR A 68 -1.91 -28.39 4.58
N GLN A 69 -1.32 -27.31 5.09
CA GLN A 69 0.01 -27.33 5.73
C GLN A 69 -0.01 -26.46 6.99
N PHE A 70 -0.14 -27.11 8.14
CA PHE A 70 -0.19 -26.46 9.46
C PHE A 70 1.20 -26.48 10.12
N THR A 71 1.82 -25.32 10.31
CA THR A 71 3.08 -25.16 11.05
C THR A 71 2.93 -24.13 12.16
N LEU A 72 3.25 -24.51 13.40
CA LEU A 72 3.09 -23.66 14.60
C LEU A 72 3.85 -22.32 14.47
N THR A 73 5.03 -22.35 13.86
CA THR A 73 5.89 -21.18 13.59
C THR A 73 5.24 -20.19 12.63
N ALA A 74 4.50 -20.67 11.62
CA ALA A 74 3.82 -19.80 10.66
C ALA A 74 2.68 -19.02 11.34
N TYR A 75 1.95 -19.66 12.26
CA TYR A 75 0.86 -19.00 12.99
C TYR A 75 1.34 -17.96 14.00
N SER A 76 2.47 -18.18 14.68
CA SER A 76 3.05 -17.15 15.56
C SER A 76 3.49 -15.91 14.80
N TRP A 77 4.14 -16.10 13.65
CA TRP A 77 4.50 -15.00 12.76
C TRP A 77 3.29 -14.33 12.13
N ALA A 78 2.25 -15.10 11.80
CA ALA A 78 1.01 -14.55 11.29
C ALA A 78 0.27 -13.67 12.30
N LEU A 79 0.28 -14.05 13.58
CA LEU A 79 -0.28 -13.21 14.65
C LEU A 79 0.55 -11.92 14.83
N ALA A 80 1.89 -12.03 14.82
CA ALA A 80 2.77 -10.87 14.89
C ALA A 80 2.54 -9.92 13.70
N TYR A 81 2.42 -10.47 12.50
CA TYR A 81 2.06 -9.74 11.29
C TYR A 81 0.70 -9.05 11.41
N LEU A 82 -0.33 -9.75 11.90
CA LEU A 82 -1.68 -9.21 12.05
C LEU A 82 -1.69 -8.00 13.00
N ILE A 83 -1.02 -8.10 14.14
CA ILE A 83 -0.91 -7.01 15.12
C ILE A 83 -0.13 -5.85 14.50
N SER A 84 1.04 -6.13 13.93
CA SER A 84 1.93 -5.13 13.30
C SER A 84 1.20 -4.34 12.22
N MET A 85 0.55 -5.04 11.28
CA MET A 85 -0.22 -4.43 10.20
C MET A 85 -1.40 -3.60 10.73
N THR A 86 -2.13 -4.11 11.72
CA THR A 86 -3.26 -3.38 12.29
C THR A 86 -2.80 -2.05 12.87
N VAL A 87 -1.72 -2.07 13.66
CA VAL A 87 -1.14 -0.86 14.25
C VAL A 87 -0.66 0.09 13.14
N ASP A 88 0.01 -0.43 12.11
CA ASP A 88 0.56 0.37 11.02
C ASP A 88 -0.54 1.09 10.22
N PHE A 89 -1.61 0.39 9.81
CA PHE A 89 -2.71 1.03 9.07
C PHE A 89 -3.43 2.10 9.89
N VAL A 90 -3.68 1.85 11.17
CA VAL A 90 -4.33 2.79 12.08
C VAL A 90 -3.41 3.99 12.36
N TYR A 91 -2.12 3.74 12.60
CA TYR A 91 -1.12 4.77 12.87
C TYR A 91 -0.90 5.67 11.65
N ILE A 92 -0.70 5.10 10.46
CA ILE A 92 -0.55 5.87 9.23
C ILE A 92 -1.80 6.71 8.98
N LYS A 93 -3.01 6.17 9.20
CA LYS A 93 -4.23 6.98 9.08
C LYS A 93 -4.25 8.14 10.05
N HIS A 94 -3.81 7.94 11.30
CA HIS A 94 -3.67 9.01 12.28
C HIS A 94 -2.66 10.08 11.83
N VAL A 95 -1.48 9.67 11.34
CA VAL A 95 -0.44 10.57 10.79
C VAL A 95 -1.01 11.40 9.64
N VAL A 96 -1.67 10.77 8.68
CA VAL A 96 -2.28 11.42 7.51
C VAL A 96 -3.35 12.44 7.93
N MET A 97 -4.10 12.17 9.00
CA MET A 97 -5.13 13.09 9.50
C MET A 97 -4.60 14.22 10.38
N THR A 98 -3.47 14.02 11.08
CA THR A 98 -2.98 14.97 12.09
C THR A 98 -1.94 15.95 11.54
N ILE A 99 -1.07 15.50 10.63
CA ILE A 99 0.12 16.27 10.22
C ILE A 99 -0.23 17.39 9.22
N GLY A 100 -1.38 17.31 8.54
CA GLY A 100 -1.86 18.40 7.66
C GLY A 100 -1.03 18.65 6.40
N LEU A 101 0.02 17.86 6.14
CA LEU A 101 0.80 17.93 4.90
C LEU A 101 -0.03 17.50 3.69
N ASN A 102 0.33 17.99 2.50
CA ASN A 102 -0.22 17.48 1.24
C ASN A 102 0.27 16.05 0.95
N THR A 103 -0.25 15.43 -0.11
CA THR A 103 0.13 14.06 -0.50
C THR A 103 1.63 13.96 -0.82
N TRP A 104 2.21 14.91 -1.55
CA TRP A 104 3.63 14.91 -1.89
C TRP A 104 4.55 14.98 -0.67
N GLY A 105 4.19 15.77 0.33
CA GLY A 105 4.92 15.85 1.60
C GLY A 105 4.90 14.50 2.32
N LEU A 106 3.73 13.86 2.43
CA LEU A 106 3.62 12.53 3.03
C LEU A 106 4.45 11.47 2.28
N VAL A 107 4.44 11.51 0.94
CA VAL A 107 5.26 10.64 0.09
C VAL A 107 6.75 10.90 0.32
N LEU A 108 7.18 12.15 0.36
CA LEU A 108 8.57 12.53 0.58
C LEU A 108 9.07 12.03 1.94
N TYR A 109 8.34 12.29 3.02
CA TYR A 109 8.71 11.84 4.36
C TYR A 109 8.76 10.32 4.47
N ASN A 110 7.78 9.61 3.87
CA ASN A 110 7.78 8.15 3.88
C ASN A 110 8.98 7.55 3.12
N ASN A 111 9.32 8.10 1.96
CA ASN A 111 10.49 7.64 1.20
C ASN A 111 11.81 8.03 1.87
N LEU A 112 11.87 9.19 2.53
CA LEU A 112 13.04 9.62 3.28
C LEU A 112 13.25 8.75 4.52
N GLU A 113 12.20 8.40 5.25
CA GLU A 113 12.25 7.44 6.36
C GLU A 113 12.76 6.07 5.87
N ALA A 114 12.24 5.58 4.75
CA ALA A 114 12.71 4.33 4.14
C ALA A 114 14.20 4.41 3.76
N LEU A 115 14.65 5.52 3.18
CA LEU A 115 16.06 5.75 2.83
C LEU A 115 16.96 5.77 4.08
N MET A 116 16.49 6.35 5.19
CA MET A 116 17.24 6.35 6.46
C MET A 116 17.34 4.95 7.08
N LEU A 117 16.33 4.11 6.91
CA LEU A 117 16.30 2.75 7.44
C LEU A 117 17.01 1.72 6.54
N PHE A 118 17.19 2.03 5.25
CA PHE A 118 17.81 1.14 4.28
C PHE A 118 19.22 0.63 4.68
N PRO A 119 20.15 1.46 5.19
CA PRO A 119 21.47 0.96 5.63
C PRO A 119 21.38 -0.04 6.80
N LEU A 120 20.40 0.13 7.68
CA LEU A 120 20.17 -0.78 8.80
C LEU A 120 19.66 -2.14 8.29
N GLU A 121 18.76 -2.13 7.31
CA GLU A 121 18.26 -3.35 6.66
C GLU A 121 19.39 -4.13 5.99
N LEU A 122 20.25 -3.44 5.21
CA LEU A 122 21.42 -4.06 4.58
C LEU A 122 22.36 -4.72 5.58
N LEU A 123 22.53 -4.12 6.77
CA LEU A 123 23.35 -4.68 7.85
C LEU A 123 22.72 -5.93 8.47
N ILE A 124 21.40 -5.91 8.71
CA ILE A 124 20.66 -7.02 9.32
C ILE A 124 20.56 -8.22 8.38
N MET A 125 20.26 -7.99 7.10
CA MET A 125 20.19 -9.07 6.10
C MET A 125 21.57 -9.61 5.69
N GLY A 126 22.65 -8.89 6.03
CA GLY A 126 24.02 -9.32 5.71
C GLY A 126 24.40 -9.18 4.23
N GLU A 127 23.53 -8.57 3.42
CA GLU A 127 23.73 -8.41 1.97
C GLU A 127 24.84 -7.43 1.60
N LEU A 128 25.31 -6.60 2.55
CA LEU A 128 26.45 -5.69 2.34
C LEU A 128 27.69 -6.39 1.78
N LYS A 129 27.96 -7.63 2.20
CA LYS A 129 29.10 -8.41 1.70
C LYS A 129 28.86 -8.92 0.29
N LYS A 130 27.61 -9.22 -0.05
CA LYS A 130 27.19 -9.75 -1.35
C LYS A 130 27.19 -8.66 -2.42
N ILE A 131 26.64 -7.49 -2.08
CA ILE A 131 26.68 -6.28 -2.92
C ILE A 131 28.12 -5.86 -3.20
N LYS A 132 29.01 -5.88 -2.19
CA LYS A 132 30.42 -5.53 -2.40
C LYS A 132 31.13 -6.51 -3.35
N HIS A 133 30.79 -7.80 -3.27
CA HIS A 133 31.36 -8.82 -4.15
C HIS A 133 30.85 -8.68 -5.58
N GLU A 134 29.54 -8.52 -5.77
CA GLU A 134 28.89 -8.38 -7.07
C GLU A 134 29.28 -7.08 -7.79
N ILE A 135 29.36 -5.94 -7.09
CA ILE A 135 29.82 -4.65 -7.68
C ILE A 135 31.30 -4.71 -8.12
N THR A 136 32.11 -5.54 -7.46
CA THR A 136 33.55 -5.64 -7.78
C THR A 136 33.81 -6.60 -8.94
N GLU A 137 32.96 -7.61 -9.15
CA GLU A 137 33.14 -8.65 -10.18
C GLU A 137 32.28 -8.46 -11.43
N GLU A 138 31.09 -7.83 -11.33
CA GLU A 138 30.24 -7.54 -12.49
C GLU A 138 30.34 -6.08 -12.93
N SER A 139 30.79 -5.88 -14.18
CA SER A 139 31.06 -4.56 -14.76
C SER A 139 29.85 -3.94 -15.50
N ASP A 140 28.68 -4.57 -15.54
CA ASP A 140 27.56 -4.15 -16.42
C ASP A 140 26.37 -3.51 -15.67
N TRP A 141 26.60 -2.95 -14.48
CA TRP A 141 25.57 -2.26 -13.69
C TRP A 141 24.96 -1.02 -14.37
N TYR A 142 25.61 -0.49 -15.40
CA TYR A 142 25.09 0.60 -16.26
C TYR A 142 24.38 0.10 -17.53
N SER A 143 24.29 -1.22 -17.74
CA SER A 143 23.61 -1.78 -18.90
C SER A 143 22.15 -1.35 -18.92
N PHE A 144 21.64 -1.09 -20.12
CA PHE A 144 20.24 -0.68 -20.31
C PHE A 144 19.26 -1.71 -19.77
N GLU A 145 19.62 -2.99 -19.80
CA GLU A 145 18.83 -4.10 -19.28
C GLU A 145 18.68 -4.08 -17.74
N VAL A 146 19.58 -3.38 -17.04
CA VAL A 146 19.52 -3.20 -15.57
C VAL A 146 18.85 -1.87 -15.23
N VAL A 147 19.28 -0.79 -15.88
CA VAL A 147 18.82 0.58 -15.58
C VAL A 147 17.33 0.74 -15.91
N LEU A 148 16.84 0.16 -17.00
CA LEU A 148 15.44 0.32 -17.41
C LEU A 148 14.46 -0.36 -16.43
N PRO A 149 14.60 -1.64 -16.05
CA PRO A 149 13.72 -2.25 -15.05
C PRO A 149 13.80 -1.55 -13.68
N VAL A 150 15.00 -1.12 -13.25
CA VAL A 150 15.17 -0.38 -12.00
C VAL A 150 14.43 0.96 -12.08
N GLY A 151 14.63 1.74 -13.14
CA GLY A 151 13.92 3.01 -13.36
C GLY A 151 12.40 2.84 -13.39
N LEU A 152 11.89 1.83 -14.08
CA LEU A 152 10.45 1.51 -14.10
C LEU A 152 9.94 1.11 -12.72
N SER A 153 10.68 0.30 -11.96
CA SER A 153 10.30 -0.08 -10.59
C SER A 153 10.25 1.12 -9.64
N CYS A 154 11.18 2.07 -9.77
CA CYS A 154 11.16 3.33 -9.03
C CYS A 154 9.94 4.18 -9.41
N LEU A 155 9.61 4.28 -10.70
CA LEU A 155 8.45 5.02 -11.17
C LEU A 155 7.14 4.42 -10.62
N PHE A 156 6.96 3.10 -10.72
CA PHE A 156 5.79 2.43 -10.15
C PHE A 156 5.78 2.51 -8.62
N GLY A 157 6.93 2.43 -7.95
CA GLY A 157 7.06 2.60 -6.51
C GLY A 157 6.60 4.00 -6.06
N LEU A 158 7.02 5.05 -6.77
CA LEU A 158 6.56 6.42 -6.54
C LEU A 158 5.04 6.53 -6.74
N ALA A 159 4.52 5.98 -7.85
CA ALA A 159 3.09 6.00 -8.14
C ALA A 159 2.26 5.29 -7.06
N ILE A 160 2.68 4.10 -6.61
CA ILE A 160 2.03 3.35 -5.54
C ILE A 160 2.06 4.14 -4.23
N SER A 161 3.18 4.80 -3.92
CA SER A 161 3.30 5.64 -2.71
C SER A 161 2.33 6.83 -2.79
N PHE A 162 2.33 7.56 -3.90
CA PHE A 162 1.45 8.71 -4.11
C PHE A 162 -0.03 8.32 -4.03
N PHE A 163 -0.50 7.41 -4.89
CA PHE A 163 -1.90 6.99 -4.90
C PHE A 163 -2.30 6.30 -3.59
N GLY A 164 -1.37 5.60 -2.94
CA GLY A 164 -1.57 5.01 -1.63
C GLY A 164 -1.88 6.05 -0.56
N PHE A 165 -1.11 7.14 -0.49
CA PHE A 165 -1.37 8.24 0.45
C PHE A 165 -2.62 9.04 0.06
N SER A 166 -2.82 9.34 -1.22
CA SER A 166 -4.06 10.00 -1.69
C SER A 166 -5.30 9.20 -1.29
N CYS A 167 -5.27 7.88 -1.46
CA CYS A 167 -6.36 7.00 -1.07
C CYS A 167 -6.55 7.01 0.46
N ARG A 168 -5.47 6.88 1.25
CA ARG A 168 -5.56 6.96 2.73
C ARG A 168 -6.10 8.29 3.23
N ARG A 169 -5.96 9.39 2.48
CA ARG A 169 -6.66 10.66 2.80
C ARG A 169 -8.16 10.54 2.54
N ALA A 170 -8.53 10.05 1.36
CA ALA A 170 -9.92 10.01 0.89
C ALA A 170 -10.82 8.99 1.59
N ILE A 171 -10.28 7.84 2.00
CA ILE A 171 -11.06 6.74 2.61
C ILE A 171 -10.55 6.39 4.01
N SER A 172 -11.35 5.63 4.76
CA SER A 172 -10.98 5.15 6.10
C SER A 172 -9.82 4.15 6.06
N ALA A 173 -9.13 3.95 7.19
CA ALA A 173 -8.08 2.93 7.31
C ALA A 173 -8.64 1.53 6.98
N THR A 174 -9.86 1.25 7.44
CA THR A 174 -10.58 0.02 7.12
C THR A 174 -10.87 -0.08 5.61
N GLY A 175 -11.29 1.02 4.97
CA GLY A 175 -11.54 1.02 3.53
C GLY A 175 -10.27 0.75 2.72
N TYR A 176 -9.15 1.35 3.13
CA TYR A 176 -7.86 1.15 2.48
C TYR A 176 -7.38 -0.29 2.58
N THR A 177 -7.59 -0.93 3.74
CA THR A 177 -7.23 -2.35 3.92
C THR A 177 -8.13 -3.28 3.10
N VAL A 178 -9.45 -3.04 3.05
CA VAL A 178 -10.37 -3.79 2.18
C VAL A 178 -9.97 -3.66 0.70
N LEU A 179 -9.65 -2.44 0.25
CA LEU A 179 -9.19 -2.20 -1.13
C LEU A 179 -7.92 -3.02 -1.44
N GLY A 180 -6.96 -3.05 -0.51
CA GLY A 180 -5.74 -3.86 -0.66
C GLY A 180 -6.01 -5.37 -0.73
N VAL A 181 -6.96 -5.87 0.08
CA VAL A 181 -7.38 -7.29 0.04
C VAL A 181 -8.02 -7.62 -1.31
N VAL A 182 -8.97 -6.79 -1.78
CA VAL A 182 -9.64 -6.99 -3.08
C VAL A 182 -8.64 -6.94 -4.24
N ASN A 183 -7.70 -5.99 -4.24
CA ASN A 183 -6.67 -5.89 -5.28
C ASN A 183 -5.81 -7.17 -5.35
N LYS A 184 -5.39 -7.69 -4.19
CA LYS A 184 -4.60 -8.92 -4.17
C LYS A 184 -5.40 -10.13 -4.66
N LEU A 185 -6.66 -10.26 -4.25
CA LEU A 185 -7.52 -11.36 -4.71
C LEU A 185 -7.77 -11.28 -6.22
N LEU A 186 -7.92 -10.07 -6.77
CA LEU A 186 -8.04 -9.85 -8.20
C LEU A 186 -6.79 -10.34 -8.95
N THR A 187 -5.59 -10.02 -8.44
CA THR A 187 -4.34 -10.53 -9.01
C THR A 187 -4.29 -12.07 -9.00
N VAL A 188 -4.75 -12.70 -7.92
CA VAL A 188 -4.82 -14.18 -7.83
C VAL A 188 -5.78 -14.74 -8.89
N VAL A 189 -6.95 -14.13 -9.06
CA VAL A 189 -7.92 -14.55 -10.09
C VAL A 189 -7.33 -14.41 -11.49
N ILE A 190 -6.69 -13.28 -11.79
CA ILE A 190 -6.02 -13.06 -13.09
C ILE A 190 -4.93 -14.12 -13.31
N ASN A 191 -4.14 -14.42 -12.28
CA ASN A 191 -3.11 -15.45 -12.33
C ASN A 191 -3.69 -16.85 -12.66
N LEU A 192 -4.83 -17.21 -12.04
CA LEU A 192 -5.52 -18.48 -12.32
C LEU A 192 -6.16 -18.53 -13.71
N VAL A 193 -6.54 -17.38 -14.28
CA VAL A 193 -7.10 -17.31 -15.65
C VAL A 193 -5.98 -17.42 -16.70
N ILE A 194 -4.81 -16.83 -16.43
CA ILE A 194 -3.70 -16.81 -17.38
C ILE A 194 -2.92 -18.14 -17.34
N TRP A 195 -2.64 -18.66 -16.15
CA TRP A 195 -1.99 -19.95 -15.97
C TRP A 195 -3.04 -21.01 -15.71
N ASP A 196 -3.15 -21.99 -16.60
CA ASP A 196 -4.09 -23.13 -16.57
C ASP A 196 -3.82 -24.13 -15.41
N LYS A 197 -3.28 -23.65 -14.29
CA LYS A 197 -3.21 -24.38 -13.03
C LYS A 197 -4.63 -24.42 -12.48
N HIS A 198 -5.22 -25.61 -12.54
CA HIS A 198 -6.49 -25.93 -11.90
C HIS A 198 -6.37 -25.73 -10.38
N ALA A 199 -6.57 -24.49 -9.90
CA ALA A 199 -6.99 -24.29 -8.53
C ALA A 199 -8.24 -25.14 -8.30
N THR A 200 -8.32 -25.78 -7.14
CA THR A 200 -9.49 -26.57 -6.77
C THR A 200 -10.74 -25.71 -6.94
N PHE A 201 -11.80 -26.26 -7.53
CA PHE A 201 -13.07 -25.56 -7.78
C PHE A 201 -13.61 -24.83 -6.54
N VAL A 202 -13.39 -25.42 -5.37
CA VAL A 202 -13.72 -24.85 -4.05
C VAL A 202 -12.92 -23.58 -3.75
N GLY A 203 -11.62 -23.54 -4.07
CA GLY A 203 -10.78 -22.35 -3.92
C GLY A 203 -11.26 -21.19 -4.80
N THR A 204 -11.61 -21.47 -6.06
CA THR A 204 -12.18 -20.45 -6.97
C THR A 204 -13.47 -19.86 -6.42
N ILE A 205 -14.36 -20.68 -5.86
CA ILE A 205 -15.59 -20.20 -5.19
C ILE A 205 -15.24 -19.32 -3.98
N GLY A 206 -14.27 -19.72 -3.15
CA GLY A 206 -13.80 -18.92 -2.01
C GLY A 206 -13.31 -17.53 -2.44
N LEU A 207 -12.53 -17.45 -3.51
CA LEU A 207 -12.05 -16.17 -4.07
C LEU A 207 -13.19 -15.28 -4.57
N LEU A 208 -14.18 -15.87 -5.26
CA LEU A 208 -15.36 -15.13 -5.73
C LEU A 208 -16.19 -14.59 -4.56
N ILE A 209 -16.38 -15.37 -3.50
CA ILE A 209 -17.06 -14.93 -2.27
C ILE A 209 -16.32 -13.74 -1.63
N CYS A 210 -14.99 -13.80 -1.58
CA CYS A 210 -14.20 -12.67 -1.07
C CYS A 210 -14.41 -11.39 -1.90
N MET A 211 -14.44 -11.50 -3.23
CA MET A 211 -14.69 -10.34 -4.11
C MET A 211 -16.09 -9.77 -3.90
N VAL A 212 -17.11 -10.62 -3.78
CA VAL A 212 -18.48 -10.19 -3.43
C VAL A 212 -18.50 -9.48 -2.08
N GLY A 213 -17.78 -9.99 -1.07
CA GLY A 213 -17.62 -9.34 0.22
C GLY A 213 -17.01 -7.93 0.11
N GLY A 214 -16.01 -7.74 -0.76
CA GLY A 214 -15.44 -6.43 -1.06
C GLY A 214 -16.45 -5.45 -1.67
N ILE A 215 -17.27 -5.91 -2.62
CA ILE A 215 -18.34 -5.11 -3.24
C ILE A 215 -19.40 -4.72 -2.19
N LEU A 216 -19.82 -5.68 -1.35
CA LEU A 216 -20.76 -5.43 -0.25
C LEU A 216 -20.19 -4.41 0.75
N TYR A 217 -18.89 -4.47 1.03
CA TYR A 217 -18.22 -3.48 1.87
C TYR A 217 -18.32 -2.09 1.25
N GLN A 218 -17.97 -1.94 -0.02
CA GLN A 218 -18.07 -0.67 -0.73
C GLN A 218 -19.50 -0.10 -0.70
N GLN A 219 -20.51 -0.94 -0.95
CA GLN A 219 -21.92 -0.53 -0.87
C GLN A 219 -22.35 -0.12 0.54
N SER A 220 -21.79 -0.77 1.57
CA SER A 220 -22.09 -0.44 2.96
C SER A 220 -21.55 0.92 3.39
N THR A 221 -20.44 1.36 2.79
CA THR A 221 -19.77 2.62 3.13
C THR A 221 -20.16 3.78 2.21
N SER A 222 -20.49 3.53 0.94
CA SER A 222 -20.94 4.54 -0.04
C SER A 222 -22.28 5.21 0.31
N ASN A 223 -23.06 4.64 1.23
CA ASN A 223 -24.34 5.23 1.68
C ASN A 223 -24.17 6.30 2.77
N LYS A 224 -22.94 6.67 3.16
CA LYS A 224 -22.67 7.86 4.00
C LYS A 224 -22.49 9.09 3.10
N PRO A 225 -23.07 10.26 3.42
CA PRO A 225 -23.08 11.42 2.52
C PRO A 225 -21.67 11.89 2.12
N LYS A 226 -21.55 12.29 0.85
CA LYS A 226 -20.39 12.82 0.11
C LYS A 226 -19.56 13.89 0.85
N ALA A 227 -18.72 13.51 1.82
CA ALA A 227 -17.65 14.38 2.33
C ALA A 227 -16.33 14.20 1.54
N ALA A 228 -16.19 13.13 0.76
CA ALA A 228 -14.95 12.77 0.07
C ALA A 228 -14.78 13.39 -1.33
N ALA A 229 -15.84 13.95 -1.93
CA ALA A 229 -15.78 14.54 -3.28
C ALA A 229 -15.25 15.99 -3.28
N GLU A 230 -15.33 16.71 -2.15
CA GLU A 230 -14.88 18.11 -2.07
C GLU A 230 -13.37 18.25 -1.86
N VAL A 231 -12.68 17.19 -1.39
CA VAL A 231 -11.23 17.25 -1.11
C VAL A 231 -10.40 17.08 -2.38
N THR A 232 -10.83 16.22 -3.31
CA THR A 232 -10.15 16.03 -4.60
C THR A 232 -10.20 17.29 -5.47
N VAL A 233 -11.30 18.06 -5.42
CA VAL A 233 -11.44 19.29 -6.22
C VAL A 233 -10.53 20.42 -5.68
N LYS A 234 -10.39 20.54 -4.36
CA LYS A 234 -9.56 21.59 -3.75
C LYS A 234 -8.06 21.37 -3.91
N GLU A 235 -7.57 20.12 -3.94
CA GLU A 235 -6.15 19.85 -4.16
C GLU A 235 -5.72 20.03 -5.63
N THR A 236 -6.57 19.67 -6.60
CA THR A 236 -6.27 19.92 -8.03
C THR A 236 -6.25 21.42 -8.37
N GLU A 237 -7.09 22.24 -7.72
CA GLU A 237 -7.03 23.70 -7.84
C GLU A 237 -5.81 24.31 -7.11
N GLY A 238 -5.40 23.74 -5.98
CA GLY A 238 -4.23 24.20 -5.21
C GLY A 238 -2.88 23.90 -5.87
N GLU A 239 -2.70 22.69 -6.42
CA GLU A 239 -1.48 22.30 -7.14
C GLU A 239 -1.33 23.04 -8.48
N GLY A 240 -2.43 23.41 -9.13
CA GLY A 240 -2.41 24.26 -10.33
C GLY A 240 -1.96 25.69 -10.04
N GLY A 241 -2.30 26.23 -8.87
CA GLY A 241 -1.90 27.58 -8.44
C GLY A 241 -0.41 27.71 -8.16
N GLU A 242 0.19 26.74 -7.47
CA GLU A 242 1.65 26.76 -7.18
C GLU A 242 2.49 26.61 -8.46
N ALA A 243 2.06 25.79 -9.41
CA ALA A 243 2.74 25.67 -10.71
C ALA A 243 2.66 26.96 -11.54
N GLU A 244 1.53 27.67 -11.51
CA GLU A 244 1.36 28.94 -12.21
C GLU A 244 2.19 30.08 -11.57
N GLU A 245 2.34 30.08 -10.24
CA GLU A 245 3.15 31.06 -9.50
C GLU A 245 4.65 30.86 -9.76
N VAL A 246 5.11 29.60 -9.76
CA VAL A 246 6.50 29.25 -10.10
C VAL A 246 6.82 29.59 -11.56
N GLN A 247 5.86 29.39 -12.49
CA GLN A 247 6.05 29.75 -13.89
C GLN A 247 6.08 31.27 -14.10
N LYS A 248 5.25 32.05 -13.38
CA LYS A 248 5.32 33.53 -13.39
C LYS A 248 6.65 34.05 -12.84
N LEU A 249 7.17 33.43 -11.78
CA LEU A 249 8.48 33.78 -11.21
C LEU A 249 9.64 33.47 -12.18
N LEU A 250 9.56 32.36 -12.91
CA LEU A 250 10.54 31.99 -13.95
C LEU A 250 10.46 32.92 -15.17
N GLU A 251 9.26 33.31 -15.60
CA GLU A 251 9.09 34.28 -16.68
C GLU A 251 9.61 35.67 -16.29
N MET A 252 9.39 36.10 -15.04
CA MET A 252 9.96 37.35 -14.52
C MET A 252 11.50 37.31 -14.48
N GLN A 253 12.10 36.20 -14.03
CA GLN A 253 13.56 36.04 -14.05
C GLN A 253 14.15 35.97 -15.47
N SER A 254 13.40 35.46 -16.46
CA SER A 254 13.86 35.43 -17.86
C SER A 254 13.85 36.81 -18.53
N LYS A 255 12.96 37.71 -18.10
CA LYS A 255 12.88 39.08 -18.63
C LYS A 255 14.00 39.98 -18.13
N ASP A 256 14.49 39.77 -16.91
CA ASP A 256 15.64 40.52 -16.36
C ASP A 256 16.99 40.18 -17.05
N VAL A 257 17.07 39.05 -17.77
CA VAL A 257 18.31 38.62 -18.45
C VAL A 257 18.34 39.05 -19.94
N SER A 258 17.25 39.59 -20.48
CA SER A 258 17.10 39.87 -21.91
C SER A 258 17.06 41.35 -22.31
N GLU A 259 17.36 42.30 -21.42
CA GLU A 259 17.69 43.68 -21.83
C GLU A 259 19.14 43.75 -22.35
N PRO A 260 19.38 44.05 -23.64
CA PRO A 260 20.73 44.27 -24.14
C PRO A 260 21.21 45.64 -23.70
N GLN A 261 22.39 45.70 -23.08
CA GLN A 261 23.18 46.92 -23.01
C GLN A 261 23.47 47.40 -24.45
N GLN A 262 22.70 48.36 -24.92
CA GLN A 262 23.06 49.16 -26.09
C GLN A 262 23.94 50.31 -25.60
N GLY A 263 25.23 50.22 -25.92
CA GLY A 263 26.24 51.21 -25.58
C GLY A 263 26.05 52.54 -26.32
N GLU A 264 26.41 53.60 -25.62
CA GLU A 264 27.01 54.81 -26.18
C GLU A 264 28.55 54.67 -26.20
#